data_AF-A0A3D0U6D8-F1
#
_entry.id   AF-A0A3D0U6D8-F1
#
_cell.length_a   1.000
_cell.length_b   1.000
_cell.length_c   1.000
_cell.angle_alpha   90.00
_cell.angle_beta   90.00
_cell.angle_gamma   90.00
#
_symmetry.space_group_name_H-M   'P 1'
#
loop_
_entity.id
_entity.type
_entity.pdbx_description
1 polymer ?
#
loop_
_entity_poly.entity_id
_entity_poly.type
_entity_poly.pdbx_seq_one_letter_code
_entity_poly.pdbx_strand_id
1 'polypeptide(L)' 'MPAMLVTGKQSFLTGNAVISQRIQLVPQLEWAEYDGNHHLHLEPETFKPVVEMIERFLAQ' A
#
# COMPACT_ATOMS: atom_id res chain seq x y z
N MET A 1 -13.44 -7.20 -8.07
CA MET A 1 -13.31 -7.49 -6.63
C MET A 1 -12.66 -6.28 -5.99
N PRO A 2 -13.14 -5.81 -4.83
CA PRO A 2 -12.45 -4.78 -4.07
C PRO A 2 -11.01 -5.22 -3.82
N ALA A 3 -10.07 -4.32 -4.04
CA ALA A 3 -8.66 -4.59 -3.85
C ALA A 3 -8.01 -3.35 -3.24
N MET A 4 -7.03 -3.60 -2.38
CA MET A 4 -6.24 -2.58 -1.75
C MET A 4 -4.75 -2.91 -1.93
N LEU A 5 -3.95 -1.88 -2.19
CA LEU A 5 -2.51 -1.94 -2.22
C LEU A 5 -1.93 -0.95 -1.21
N VAL A 6 -0.96 -1.40 -0.43
CA VAL A 6 -0.18 -0.54 0.48
C VAL A 6 1.30 -0.69 0.14
N THR A 7 1.98 0.42 -0.13
CA THR A 7 3.40 0.43 -0.52
C THR A 7 4.22 1.41 0.30
N GLY A 8 5.48 1.05 0.58
CA GLY A 8 6.44 1.97 1.20
C GLY A 8 7.25 2.70 0.15
N LYS A 9 7.46 4.02 0.28
CA LYS A 9 8.26 4.83 -0.66
C LYS A 9 9.69 4.33 -0.81
N GLN A 10 10.26 3.80 0.28
CA GLN A 10 11.61 3.28 0.35
C GLN A 10 11.66 1.77 0.06
N SER A 11 10.54 1.18 -0.35
CA SER A 11 10.51 -0.19 -0.84
C SER A 11 11.35 -0.32 -2.10
N PHE A 12 12.07 -1.43 -2.23
CA PHE A 12 12.73 -1.78 -3.49
C PHE A 12 11.73 -2.03 -4.64
N LEU A 13 10.43 -2.15 -4.32
CA LEU A 13 9.35 -2.37 -5.29
C LEU A 13 8.72 -1.08 -5.83
N THR A 14 8.74 0.04 -5.10
CA THR A 14 8.08 1.30 -5.51
C THR A 14 8.81 2.00 -6.66
N GLY A 15 10.12 1.83 -6.77
CA GLY A 15 10.89 2.28 -7.94
C GLY A 15 10.66 1.44 -9.20
N ASN A 16 9.87 0.36 -9.11
CA ASN A 16 9.64 -0.55 -10.23
C ASN A 16 8.42 -0.12 -11.05
N ALA A 17 8.65 0.29 -12.30
CA ALA A 17 7.61 0.70 -13.24
C ALA A 17 6.49 -0.35 -13.41
N VAL A 18 6.77 -1.63 -13.15
CA VAL A 18 5.79 -2.72 -13.19
C VAL A 18 4.67 -2.52 -12.16
N ILE A 19 4.96 -2.02 -10.96
CA ILE A 19 3.93 -1.79 -9.94
C ILE A 19 3.00 -0.65 -10.38
N SER A 20 3.56 0.47 -10.85
CA SER A 20 2.78 1.59 -11.38
C SER A 20 1.88 1.18 -12.55
N GLN A 21 2.39 0.35 -13.47
CA GLN A 21 1.60 -0.19 -14.58
C GLN A 21 0.47 -1.11 -14.07
N ARG A 22 0.73 -1.95 -13.07
CA ARG A 22 -0.28 -2.87 -12.52
C ARG A 22 -1.39 -2.15 -11.76
N ILE A 23 -1.07 -1.07 -11.05
CA ILE A 23 -2.06 -0.22 -10.38
C ILE A 23 -3.09 0.29 -11.40
N GLN A 24 -2.63 0.72 -12.59
CA GLN A 24 -3.51 1.22 -13.66
C GLN A 24 -4.46 0.15 -14.24
N LEU A 25 -4.12 -1.13 -14.09
CA LEU A 25 -4.95 -2.24 -14.60
C LEU A 25 -6.10 -2.62 -13.67
N VAL A 26 -6.19 -2.03 -12.47
CA VAL A 26 -7.22 -2.33 -11.48
C VAL A 26 -7.98 -1.03 -11.16
N PRO A 27 -9.06 -0.71 -11.90
CA PRO A 27 -9.73 0.60 -11.81
C PRO A 27 -10.34 0.94 -10.44
N GLN A 28 -10.59 -0.05 -9.60
CA GLN A 28 -11.16 0.10 -8.25
C GLN A 28 -10.12 -0.16 -7.15
N LEU A 29 -8.83 -0.13 -7.49
CA LEU A 29 -7.77 -0.34 -6.51
C LEU A 29 -7.67 0.87 -5.59
N GLU A 30 -7.87 0.66 -4.30
CA GLU A 30 -7.46 1.62 -3.30
C GLU A 30 -5.95 1.51 -3.08
N TRP A 31 -5.23 2.61 -3.21
CA TRP A 31 -3.79 2.63 -3.05
C TRP A 31 -3.38 3.64 -1.98
N ALA A 32 -2.62 3.18 -1.00
CA ALA A 32 -1.97 4.01 0.00
C ALA A 32 -0.44 3.84 -0.07
N GLU A 33 0.27 4.96 0.04
CA GLU A 33 1.73 4.98 0.03
C GLU A 33 2.26 5.69 1.28
N TYR A 34 3.17 5.03 2.01
CA TYR A 34 3.74 5.53 3.27
C TYR A 34 5.25 5.74 3.17
N ASP A 35 5.79 6.65 3.98
CA ASP A 35 7.24 6.87 4.07
C ASP A 35 7.88 5.81 4.98
N GLY A 36 8.27 4.70 4.37
CA GLY A 36 8.88 3.55 5.04
C GLY A 36 9.35 2.52 4.02
N ASN A 37 9.90 1.41 4.53
CA ASN A 37 10.44 0.33 3.72
C ASN A 37 9.33 -0.63 3.23
N HIS A 38 9.72 -1.76 2.63
CA HIS A 38 8.75 -2.72 2.08
C HIS A 38 7.96 -3.51 3.15
N HIS A 39 8.45 -3.55 4.38
CA HIS A 39 7.84 -4.14 5.57
C HIS A 39 7.17 -3.09 6.46
N LEU A 40 6.38 -2.17 5.88
CA LEU A 40 5.66 -1.11 6.63
C LEU A 40 4.91 -1.63 7.87
N HIS A 41 4.34 -2.83 7.77
CA HIS A 41 3.61 -3.48 8.87
C HIS A 41 4.49 -3.92 10.05
N LEU A 42 5.82 -3.73 9.99
CA LEU A 42 6.77 -4.04 11.05
C LEU A 42 7.50 -2.78 11.58
N GLU A 43 7.32 -1.63 10.93
CA GLU A 43 8.01 -0.41 11.32
C GLU A 43 7.22 0.36 12.38
N PRO A 44 7.87 0.92 13.41
CA PRO A 44 7.18 1.64 14.49
C PRO A 44 6.30 2.79 13.99
N GLU A 45 6.77 3.52 12.98
CA GLU A 45 6.14 4.72 12.45
C GLU A 45 4.99 4.40 11.47
N THR A 46 5.05 3.26 10.77
CA THR A 46 4.10 2.93 9.70
C THR A 46 3.17 1.76 10.02
N PHE A 47 3.43 1.00 11.10
CA PHE A 47 2.54 -0.08 11.56
C PHE A 47 1.11 0.38 11.82
N LYS A 48 0.91 1.43 12.65
CA LYS A 48 -0.43 1.94 12.97
C LYS A 48 -1.17 2.44 11.72
N PRO A 49 -0.57 3.30 10.87
CA PRO A 49 -1.20 3.71 9.61
C PRO A 49 -1.62 2.54 8.70
N VAL A 50 -0.82 1.47 8.62
CA VAL A 50 -1.16 0.27 7.84
C VAL A 50 -2.39 -0.42 8.41
N VAL A 51 -2.48 -0.58 9.74
CA VAL A 51 -3.64 -1.19 10.40
C VAL A 51 -4.91 -0.37 10.15
N GLU A 52 -4.84 0.96 10.34
CA GLU A 52 -5.97 1.86 10.11
C GLU A 52 -6.49 1.80 8.67
N MET A 53 -5.59 1.64 7.69
CA MET A 53 -5.95 1.50 6.29
C MET A 53 -6.66 0.16 6.01
N ILE A 54 -6.17 -0.94 6.61
CA ILE A 54 -6.83 -2.25 6.52
C ILE A 54 -8.23 -2.20 7.14
N GLU A 55 -8.37 -1.63 8.33
CA GLU A 55 -9.65 -1.51 9.02
C GLU A 55 -10.65 -0.68 8.20
N ARG A 56 -10.22 0.45 7.64
CA ARG A 56 -11.06 1.29 6.76
C ARG A 56 -11.53 0.52 5.53
N PHE A 57 -10.64 -0.25 4.89
CA PHE A 57 -10.98 -1.02 3.69
C PHE A 57 -11.99 -2.13 3.99
N LEU A 58 -11.86 -2.81 5.13
CA LEU A 58 -12.75 -3.90 5.52
C LEU A 58 -14.13 -3.44 6.01
N ALA A 59 -14.27 -2.18 6.42
CA ALA A 59 -15.52 -1.61 6.91
C ALA A 59 -16.47 -1.10 5.81
N GLN A 60 -16.08 -1.20 4.53
CA GLN A 60 -16.85 -0.72 3.37
C GLN A 60 -17.91 -1.69 2.88
#